data_AF-A0A2V2RPV4-F1
#
_entry.id   AF-A0A2V2RPV4-F1
#
_cell.length_a   1.000
_cell.length_b   1.000
_cell.length_c   1.000
_cell.angle_alpha   90.00
_cell.angle_beta   90.00
_cell.angle_gamma   90.00
#
_symmetry.space_group_name_H-M   'P 1'
#
loop_
_entity.id
_entity.type
_entity.pdbx_description
1 polymer ?
#
loop_
_entity_poly.entity_id
_entity_poly.type
_entity_poly.pdbx_seq_one_letter_code
_entity_poly.pdbx_strand_id
1 'polypeptide(L)'
;MNRKINFFIVLFFLFTLTLFAAADKQTKNLLKAVDEADVAKATAAIQAGANVNDKDADGWTPLMLAAAAEKPSIGLITALTEAKADVNA
;
A
#
# COMPACT_ATOMS: atom_id res chain seq x y z
N MET A 1 13.13 18.50 38.71
CA MET A 1 13.42 17.78 37.44
C MET A 1 12.36 18.17 36.42
N ASN A 2 12.78 18.55 35.22
CA ASN A 2 12.16 19.62 34.41
C ASN A 2 10.83 19.23 33.73
N ARG A 3 9.69 19.76 34.21
CA ARG A 3 8.36 19.58 33.61
C ARG A 3 8.30 19.92 32.11
N LYS A 4 9.16 20.84 31.64
CA LYS A 4 9.32 21.21 30.23
C LYS A 4 9.92 20.07 29.39
N ILE A 5 10.85 19.28 29.92
CA ILE A 5 11.51 18.17 29.22
C ILE A 5 10.53 17.00 29.02
N ASN A 6 9.73 16.67 30.04
CA ASN A 6 8.69 15.64 29.91
C ASN A 6 7.63 16.00 28.86
N PHE A 7 7.30 17.29 28.73
CA PHE A 7 6.33 17.78 27.74
C PHE A 7 6.83 17.61 26.30
N PHE A 8 8.10 17.91 26.02
CA PHE A 8 8.70 17.70 24.69
C PHE A 8 8.80 16.22 24.30
N ILE A 9 9.09 15.34 25.27
CA ILE A 9 9.15 13.89 25.03
C ILE A 9 7.76 13.36 24.65
N VAL A 10 6.71 13.77 25.35
CA VAL A 10 5.33 13.35 25.02
C VAL A 10 4.88 13.87 23.65
N LEU A 11 5.25 15.10 23.28
CA LEU A 11 4.98 15.67 21.95
C LEU A 11 5.74 14.93 20.85
N PHE A 12 6.99 14.54 21.08
CA PHE A 12 7.79 13.75 20.14
C PHE A 12 7.18 12.36 19.92
N PHE A 13 6.74 11.68 20.99
CA PHE A 13 6.07 10.39 20.90
C PHE A 13 4.68 10.46 20.22
N LEU A 14 3.91 11.53 20.44
CA LEU A 14 2.65 11.78 19.74
C LEU A 14 2.86 12.08 18.25
N PHE A 15 3.97 12.74 17.89
CA PHE A 15 4.30 13.07 16.51
C PHE A 15 4.81 11.85 15.72
N THR A 16 5.47 10.89 16.37
CA THR A 16 5.87 9.64 15.72
C THR A 16 4.70 8.66 15.54
N LEU A 17 3.68 8.73 16.41
CA LEU A 17 2.54 7.81 16.36
C LEU A 17 1.61 8.08 15.15
N THR A 18 1.52 9.33 14.68
CA THR A 18 0.76 9.69 13.47
C THR A 18 1.45 9.23 12.18
N LEU A 19 2.79 9.20 12.16
CA LEU A 19 3.57 8.72 11.02
C LEU A 19 3.42 7.21 10.80
N PHE A 20 3.16 6.43 11.84
CA PHE A 20 3.06 4.96 11.74
C PHE A 20 1.68 4.48 11.30
N ALA A 21 0.60 5.21 11.61
CA ALA A 21 -0.78 4.84 11.24
C ALA A 21 -1.07 4.99 9.72
N ALA A 22 -0.26 5.75 8.99
CA ALA A 22 -0.45 5.98 7.54
C ALA A 22 0.01 4.79 6.68
N ALA A 23 0.93 3.95 7.16
CA ALA A 23 1.49 2.84 6.39
C ALA A 23 0.47 1.72 6.09
N ASP A 24 -0.36 1.35 7.06
CA ASP A 24 -1.39 0.30 6.91
C ASP A 24 -2.50 0.71 5.91
N LYS A 25 -2.86 2.00 5.88
CA LYS A 25 -3.90 2.51 5.00
C LYS A 25 -3.48 2.53 3.52
N GLN A 26 -2.18 2.68 3.25
CA GLN A 26 -1.63 2.74 1.89
C GLN A 26 -1.70 1.37 1.19
N THR A 27 -1.37 0.30 1.90
CA THR A 27 -1.45 -1.10 1.43
C THR A 27 -2.86 -1.51 1.04
N LYS A 28 -3.85 -1.26 1.91
CA LYS A 28 -5.27 -1.55 1.63
C LYS A 28 -5.82 -0.79 0.43
N ASN A 29 -5.17 0.31 0.03
CA ASN A 29 -5.56 1.11 -1.11
C ASN A 29 -5.22 0.41 -2.44
N LEU A 30 -4.06 -0.24 -2.55
CA LEU A 30 -3.62 -0.86 -3.80
C LEU A 30 -4.46 -2.09 -4.17
N LEU A 31 -4.62 -3.03 -3.23
CA LEU A 31 -5.42 -4.25 -3.47
C LEU A 31 -6.85 -3.93 -3.91
N LYS A 32 -7.50 -2.97 -3.22
CA LYS A 32 -8.83 -2.51 -3.58
C LYS A 32 -8.88 -1.86 -4.97
N ALA A 33 -7.90 -1.02 -5.30
CA ALA A 33 -7.85 -0.38 -6.62
C ALA A 33 -7.68 -1.41 -7.75
N VAL A 34 -6.93 -2.49 -7.50
CA VAL A 34 -6.77 -3.59 -8.45
C VAL A 34 -8.07 -4.40 -8.60
N ASP A 35 -8.73 -4.74 -7.51
CA ASP A 35 -10.03 -5.43 -7.50
C ASP A 35 -11.10 -4.63 -8.26
N GLU A 36 -11.10 -3.30 -8.11
CA GLU A 36 -11.96 -2.38 -8.87
C GLU A 36 -11.53 -2.16 -10.34
N ALA A 37 -10.42 -2.79 -10.78
CA ALA A 37 -9.77 -2.57 -12.07
C ALA A 37 -9.41 -1.09 -12.37
N ASP A 38 -9.23 -0.27 -11.33
CA ASP A 38 -8.96 1.17 -11.43
C ASP A 38 -7.45 1.43 -11.57
N VAL A 39 -6.99 1.45 -12.83
CA VAL A 39 -5.58 1.68 -13.19
C VAL A 39 -5.04 2.98 -12.60
N ALA A 40 -5.84 4.04 -12.58
CA ALA A 40 -5.40 5.36 -12.11
C ALA A 40 -5.15 5.35 -10.59
N LYS A 41 -6.09 4.79 -9.82
CA LYS A 41 -5.90 4.64 -8.37
C LYS A 41 -4.75 3.70 -8.04
N ALA A 42 -4.62 2.57 -8.74
CA ALA A 42 -3.54 1.62 -8.53
C ALA A 42 -2.17 2.29 -8.79
N THR A 43 -2.06 3.03 -9.90
CA THR A 43 -0.82 3.78 -10.24
C THR A 43 -0.50 4.83 -9.19
N ALA A 44 -1.50 5.57 -8.71
CA ALA A 44 -1.31 6.56 -7.65
C ALA A 44 -0.84 5.91 -6.33
N ALA A 45 -1.39 4.76 -5.96
CA ALA A 45 -0.98 4.02 -4.77
C ALA A 45 0.46 3.50 -4.89
N ILE A 46 0.84 2.95 -6.06
CA ILE A 46 2.22 2.53 -6.36
C ILE A 46 3.19 3.71 -6.24
N GLN A 47 2.87 4.85 -6.86
CA GLN A 47 3.70 6.06 -6.79
C GLN A 47 3.82 6.61 -5.37
N ALA A 48 2.78 6.40 -4.55
CA ALA A 48 2.79 6.77 -3.14
C ALA A 48 3.50 5.74 -2.24
N GLY A 49 4.14 4.72 -2.82
CA GLY A 49 4.98 3.75 -2.10
C GLY A 49 4.22 2.56 -1.51
N ALA A 50 3.02 2.24 -2.02
CA ALA A 50 2.36 0.99 -1.63
C ALA A 50 3.24 -0.22 -1.96
N ASN A 51 3.30 -1.22 -1.07
CA ASN A 51 4.03 -2.45 -1.34
C ASN A 51 3.22 -3.32 -2.31
N VAL A 52 3.76 -3.48 -3.51
CA VAL A 52 3.13 -4.22 -4.63
C VAL A 52 3.01 -5.71 -4.42
N ASN A 53 3.67 -6.25 -3.38
CA ASN A 53 3.64 -7.67 -3.01
C ASN A 53 2.86 -7.93 -1.71
N ASP A 54 2.16 -6.93 -1.18
CA ASP A 54 1.28 -7.16 -0.03
C ASP A 54 0.21 -8.18 -0.37
N LYS A 55 -0.13 -9.02 0.60
CA LYS A 55 -1.14 -10.06 0.44
C LYS A 55 -2.43 -9.62 1.13
N ASP A 56 -3.56 -9.90 0.51
CA ASP A 56 -4.85 -9.76 1.16
C ASP A 56 -5.07 -10.87 2.21
N ALA A 57 -6.28 -10.94 2.78
CA ALA A 57 -6.64 -11.92 3.80
C ALA A 57 -6.61 -13.38 3.28
N ASP A 58 -6.76 -13.57 1.97
CA ASP A 58 -6.75 -14.88 1.31
C ASP A 58 -5.35 -15.23 0.76
N GLY A 59 -4.36 -14.36 0.96
CA GLY A 59 -2.99 -14.56 0.51
C GLY A 59 -2.70 -14.06 -0.90
N TRP A 60 -3.63 -13.36 -1.54
CA TRP A 60 -3.50 -12.88 -2.91
C TRP A 60 -2.70 -11.59 -2.98
N THR A 61 -1.74 -11.52 -3.89
CA THR A 61 -1.04 -10.27 -4.21
C THR A 61 -1.85 -9.45 -5.23
N PRO A 62 -1.59 -8.13 -5.34
CA PRO A 62 -2.15 -7.30 -6.40
C PRO A 62 -1.99 -7.91 -7.79
N LEU A 63 -0.83 -8.50 -8.10
CA LEU A 63 -0.60 -9.10 -9.41
C LEU A 63 -1.46 -10.35 -9.65
N MET A 64 -1.63 -11.19 -8.63
CA MET A 64 -2.52 -12.35 -8.71
C MET A 64 -3.97 -11.92 -8.97
N LEU A 65 -4.48 -10.92 -8.24
CA LEU A 65 -5.83 -10.40 -8.42
C LEU A 65 -6.04 -9.85 -9.83
N ALA A 66 -5.10 -9.03 -10.31
CA ALA A 66 -5.17 -8.45 -11.66
C ALA A 66 -5.18 -9.52 -12.76
N ALA A 67 -4.42 -10.62 -12.58
CA ALA A 67 -4.33 -11.72 -13.53
C ALA A 67 -5.54 -12.66 -13.50
N ALA A 68 -6.15 -12.87 -12.32
CA ALA A 68 -7.30 -13.76 -12.16
C ALA A 68 -8.66 -13.08 -12.42
N ALA A 69 -8.69 -11.76 -12.60
CA ALA A 69 -9.89 -11.03 -12.97
C ALA A 69 -10.52 -11.60 -14.26
N GLU A 70 -11.85 -11.61 -14.35
CA GLU A 70 -12.59 -12.09 -15.54
C GLU A 70 -12.13 -11.37 -16.83
N LYS A 71 -11.76 -10.10 -16.70
CA LYS A 71 -11.20 -9.26 -17.76
C LYS A 71 -9.87 -8.69 -17.32
N PRO A 72 -8.75 -9.41 -17.53
CA PRO A 72 -7.44 -8.94 -17.09
C PRO A 72 -7.08 -7.60 -17.72
N SER A 73 -6.73 -6.63 -16.88
CA SER A 73 -6.29 -5.30 -17.33
C SER A 73 -4.79 -5.33 -17.60
N ILE A 74 -4.42 -5.27 -18.89
CA ILE A 74 -3.00 -5.17 -19.29
C ILE A 74 -2.34 -3.94 -18.66
N GLY A 75 -3.08 -2.83 -18.52
CA GLY A 75 -2.55 -1.63 -17.86
C GLY A 75 -2.18 -1.87 -16.39
N LEU A 76 -3.00 -2.61 -15.63
CA LEU A 76 -2.68 -2.97 -14.25
C LEU A 76 -1.50 -3.95 -14.18
N ILE A 77 -1.50 -4.98 -15.01
CA ILE A 77 -0.42 -5.98 -15.04
C ILE A 77 0.91 -5.31 -15.37
N THR A 78 0.94 -4.42 -16.36
CA THR A 78 2.13 -3.65 -16.72
C THR A 78 2.57 -2.75 -15.58
N ALA A 79 1.67 -1.95 -14.99
CA ALA A 79 2.02 -1.05 -13.89
C ALA A 79 2.60 -1.79 -12.68
N LEU A 80 2.02 -2.94 -12.31
CA LEU A 80 2.51 -3.78 -11.22
C LEU A 80 3.88 -4.41 -11.54
N THR A 81 4.08 -4.89 -12.77
CA THR A 81 5.34 -5.49 -13.21
C THR A 81 6.47 -4.46 -13.30
N GLU A 82 6.17 -3.26 -13.82
CA GLU A 82 7.10 -2.13 -13.84
C GLU A 82 7.52 -1.72 -12.43
N ALA A 83 6.57 -1.77 -11.49
CA ALA A 83 6.79 -1.57 -10.06
C ALA A 83 7.47 -2.74 -9.34
N LYS A 84 7.95 -3.77 -10.08
CA LYS A 84 8.68 -4.93 -9.56
C LYS A 84 7.85 -5.84 -8.65
N ALA A 85 6.55 -5.96 -8.92
CA ALA A 85 5.75 -7.04 -8.33
C ALA A 85 6.39 -8.40 -8.67
N ASP A 86 6.49 -9.28 -7.69
CA ASP A 86 7.04 -10.62 -7.87
C ASP A 86 6.00 -11.50 -8.56
N VAL A 87 6.35 -11.96 -9.75
CA VAL A 87 5.52 -12.81 -10.60
C VAL A 87 5.35 -14.23 -10.04
N ASN A 88 6.16 -14.61 -9.05
CA ASN A 88 6.16 -15.94 -8.41
C ASN A 88 5.74 -15.90 -6.92
N ALA A 89 5.19 -14.76 -6.45
CA ALA A 89 4.85 -14.52 -5.04
C ALA A 89 3.84 -15.51 -4.44
#